data_AF-A0A1Q7I8J0-F1
#
_entry.id   AF-A0A1Q7I8J0-F1
#
_cell.length_a   1.000
_cell.length_b   1.000
_cell.length_c   1.000
_cell.angle_alpha   90.00
_cell.angle_beta   90.00
_cell.angle_gamma   90.00
#
_symmetry.space_group_name_H-M   'P 1'
#
loop_
_entity.id
_entity.type
_entity.pdbx_description
1 polymer ?
#
loop_
_entity_poly.entity_id
_entity_poly.type
_entity_poly.pdbx_seq_one_letter_code
_entity_poly.pdbx_strand_id
1 'polypeptide(L)'
;MQPYDEGTTFNPHLKAAILEVIENQIRNGDPPETQQTLEQLLVAGYSRKQAIEMIGSALVEEIWAILHDHKPFDRARFTALLEQLG
;
A
#
# COMPACT_ATOMS: atom_id res chain seq x y z
N MET A 1 -29.19 7.59 -0.44
CA MET A 1 -27.76 7.92 -0.41
C MET A 1 -27.47 8.38 1.01
N GLN A 2 -26.77 7.61 1.83
CA GLN A 2 -26.32 8.17 3.12
C GLN A 2 -25.22 9.19 2.81
N PRO A 3 -25.31 10.42 3.35
CA PRO A 3 -24.24 11.39 3.21
C PRO A 3 -23.00 10.82 3.89
N TYR A 4 -21.85 10.92 3.23
CA TYR A 4 -20.57 10.60 3.85
C TYR A 4 -20.47 11.42 5.14
N ASP A 5 -20.41 10.73 6.28
CA ASP A 5 -20.21 11.35 7.58
C ASP A 5 -18.85 12.05 7.57
N GLU A 6 -18.85 13.39 7.58
CA GLU A 6 -17.67 14.26 7.52
C GLU A 6 -16.69 14.06 8.72
N GLY A 7 -16.92 13.05 9.57
CA GLY A 7 -16.16 12.75 10.79
C GLY A 7 -15.22 11.54 10.77
N THR A 8 -15.07 10.79 9.66
CA THR A 8 -14.18 9.60 9.69
C THR A 8 -12.75 9.92 9.23
N THR A 9 -11.94 10.50 10.11
CA THR A 9 -10.50 10.73 9.87
C THR A 9 -9.66 9.44 9.80
N PHE A 10 -10.21 8.29 10.21
CA PHE A 10 -9.54 7.00 10.18
C PHE A 10 -10.54 5.83 10.10
N ASN A 11 -10.36 4.94 9.12
CA ASN A 11 -11.13 3.69 9.01
C ASN A 11 -10.21 2.48 9.34
N PRO A 12 -10.36 1.84 10.52
CA PRO A 12 -9.51 0.74 10.93
C PRO A 12 -9.67 -0.52 10.06
N HIS A 13 -10.88 -0.77 9.55
CA HIS A 13 -11.14 -1.91 8.68
C HIS A 13 -10.47 -1.74 7.32
N LEU A 14 -10.51 -0.52 6.77
CA LEU A 14 -9.81 -0.19 5.53
C LEU A 14 -8.29 -0.34 5.71
N LYS A 15 -7.74 0.19 6.81
CA LYS A 15 -6.30 0.01 7.10
C LYS A 15 -5.94 -1.48 7.19
N ALA A 16 -6.71 -2.27 7.93
CA ALA A 16 -6.46 -3.70 8.07
C ALA A 16 -6.47 -4.41 6.70
N ALA A 17 -7.44 -4.11 5.84
CA ALA A 17 -7.52 -4.68 4.50
C ALA A 17 -6.31 -4.31 3.62
N ILE A 18 -5.85 -3.05 3.66
CA ILE A 18 -4.65 -2.62 2.94
C ILE A 18 -3.42 -3.40 3.40
N LEU A 19 -3.21 -3.49 4.73
CA LEU A 19 -2.06 -4.21 5.28
C LEU A 19 -2.13 -5.72 4.96
N GLU A 20 -3.32 -6.30 4.97
CA GLU A 20 -3.53 -7.70 4.56
C GLU A 20 -3.17 -7.93 3.09
N VAL A 21 -3.48 -7.00 2.18
CA VAL A 21 -3.03 -7.09 0.78
C VAL A 21 -1.50 -7.14 0.72
N ILE A 22 -0.80 -6.28 1.46
CA ILE A 22 0.67 -6.26 1.46
C ILE A 22 1.26 -7.56 2.00
N GLU A 23 0.72 -8.07 3.12
CA GLU A 23 1.15 -9.36 3.68
C GLU A 23 0.89 -10.52 2.70
N ASN A 24 -0.22 -10.46 1.94
CA ASN A 24 -0.52 -11.44 0.91
C ASN A 24 0.45 -11.37 -0.27
N GLN A 25 0.82 -10.17 -0.73
CA GLN A 25 1.83 -9.99 -1.78
C GLN A 25 3.19 -10.55 -1.36
N ILE A 26 3.62 -10.27 -0.12
CA ILE A 26 4.85 -10.80 0.46
C ILE A 26 4.80 -12.33 0.52
N ARG A 27 3.71 -12.90 1.06
CA ARG A 27 3.54 -14.34 1.20
C ARG A 27 3.54 -15.06 -0.16
N ASN A 28 2.93 -14.45 -1.17
CA ASN A 28 2.81 -15.03 -2.50
C ASN A 28 4.02 -14.71 -3.40
N GLY A 29 4.87 -13.77 -3.00
CA GLY A 29 5.98 -13.27 -3.82
C GLY A 29 5.53 -12.51 -5.07
N ASP A 30 4.34 -11.91 -5.05
CA ASP A 30 3.75 -11.22 -6.21
C ASP A 30 3.05 -9.91 -5.80
N PRO A 31 3.57 -8.73 -6.19
CA PRO A 31 4.82 -8.55 -6.95
C PRO A 31 6.06 -8.81 -6.08
N PRO A 32 7.17 -9.36 -6.63
CA PRO A 32 8.42 -9.55 -5.88
C PRO A 32 8.99 -8.23 -5.35
N GLU A 33 8.68 -7.10 -6.00
CA GLU A 33 9.09 -5.76 -5.58
C GLU A 33 8.56 -5.39 -4.19
N THR A 34 7.38 -5.88 -3.79
CA THR A 34 6.87 -5.67 -2.42
C THR A 34 7.80 -6.26 -1.37
N GLN A 35 8.33 -7.47 -1.61
CA GLN A 35 9.27 -8.12 -0.70
C GLN A 35 10.63 -7.43 -0.71
N GLN A 36 11.11 -6.99 -1.89
CA GLN A 36 12.38 -6.27 -2.02
C GLN A 36 12.36 -4.94 -1.27
N THR A 37 11.31 -4.14 -1.43
CA THR A 37 11.14 -2.88 -0.71
C THR A 37 11.05 -3.09 0.80
N LEU A 38 10.34 -4.13 1.24
CA LEU A 38 10.31 -4.49 2.66
C LEU A 38 11.72 -4.76 3.19
N GLU A 39 12.52 -5.57 2.49
CA GLU A 39 13.90 -5.87 2.88
C GLU A 39 14.78 -4.62 2.94
N GLN A 40 14.68 -3.73 1.96
CA GLN A 40 15.39 -2.44 1.92
C GLN A 40 15.04 -1.57 3.14
N LEU A 41 13.75 -1.44 3.46
CA LEU A 41 13.28 -0.66 4.61
C LEU A 41 13.75 -1.25 5.93
N LEU A 42 13.81 -2.58 6.06
CA LEU A 42 14.37 -3.24 7.24
C LEU A 42 15.87 -2.96 7.39
N VAL A 43 16.63 -2.99 6.29
CA VAL A 43 18.06 -2.63 6.28
C VAL A 43 18.27 -1.16 6.64
N ALA A 44 17.37 -0.27 6.20
CA ALA A 44 17.38 1.16 6.56
C ALA A 44 17.00 1.44 8.02
N GLY A 45 16.60 0.42 8.80
CA GLY A 45 16.34 0.51 10.23
C GLY A 45 14.87 0.73 10.61
N TYR A 46 13.94 0.67 9.66
CA TYR A 46 12.51 0.69 9.97
C TYR A 46 12.06 -0.64 10.58
N SER A 47 11.11 -0.60 11.50
CA SER A 47 10.45 -1.83 11.97
C SER A 47 9.59 -2.44 10.85
N ARG A 48 9.39 -3.77 10.87
CA ARG A 48 8.49 -4.46 9.92
C ARG A 48 7.12 -3.78 9.83
N LYS A 49 6.57 -3.39 10.98
CA LYS A 49 5.27 -2.69 11.04
C LYS A 49 5.31 -1.38 10.25
N GLN A 50 6.32 -0.53 10.50
CA GLN A 50 6.47 0.74 9.77
C GLN A 50 6.68 0.50 8.28
N ALA A 51 7.52 -0.48 7.91
CA ALA A 51 7.77 -0.81 6.52
C ALA A 51 6.50 -1.25 5.77
N ILE A 52 5.69 -2.11 6.37
CA ILE A 52 4.40 -2.54 5.78
C ILE A 52 3.43 -1.35 5.69
N GLU A 53 3.40 -0.48 6.69
CA GLU A 53 2.58 0.74 6.63
C GLU A 53 3.02 1.67 5.49
N MET A 54 4.33 1.84 5.26
CA MET A 54 4.87 2.65 4.15
C MET A 54 4.53 2.05 2.79
N ILE A 55 4.71 0.74 2.63
CA ILE A 55 4.31 0.01 1.41
C ILE A 55 2.80 0.12 1.19
N GLY A 56 2.01 0.04 2.27
CA GLY A 56 0.57 0.25 2.23
C GLY A 56 0.17 1.64 1.72
N SER A 57 0.93 2.68 2.04
CA SER A 57 0.72 4.02 1.48
C SER A 57 0.90 4.06 -0.04
N ALA A 58 1.88 3.36 -0.60
CA ALA A 58 2.04 3.24 -2.06
C ALA A 58 0.82 2.56 -2.72
N LEU A 59 0.23 1.56 -2.07
CA LEU A 59 -1.00 0.92 -2.57
C LEU A 59 -2.20 1.87 -2.50
N VAL A 60 -2.28 2.73 -1.48
CA VAL A 60 -3.34 3.74 -1.35
C VAL A 60 -3.29 4.75 -2.50
N GLU A 61 -2.11 5.18 -2.93
CA GLU A 61 -1.96 6.06 -4.10
C GLU A 61 -2.50 5.41 -5.39
N GLU A 62 -2.23 4.11 -5.58
CA GLU A 62 -2.80 3.37 -6.71
C GLU A 62 -4.32 3.23 -6.64
N ILE A 63 -4.86 2.94 -5.45
CA ILE A 63 -6.31 2.90 -5.23
C ILE A 63 -6.94 4.27 -5.50
N TRP A 64 -6.29 5.34 -5.06
CA TRP A 64 -6.77 6.71 -5.30
C TRP A 64 -6.84 7.01 -6.79
N ALA A 65 -5.80 6.68 -7.57
CA ALA A 65 -5.82 6.87 -9.01
C ALA A 65 -6.92 6.03 -9.71
N ILE A 66 -7.22 4.84 -9.20
CA ILE A 66 -8.34 4.04 -9.74
C ILE A 66 -9.68 4.71 -9.47
N LEU A 67 -9.89 5.16 -8.23
CA LEU A 67 -11.17 5.71 -7.79
C LEU A 67 -11.42 7.13 -8.30
N HIS A 68 -10.37 7.96 -8.33
CA HIS A 68 -10.43 9.37 -8.70
C HIS A 68 -10.23 9.60 -10.20
N ASP A 69 -9.16 9.03 -10.79
CA ASP A 69 -8.85 9.24 -12.20
C ASP A 69 -9.54 8.22 -13.13
N HIS A 70 -10.29 7.26 -12.58
CA HIS A 70 -10.93 6.17 -13.32
C HIS A 70 -9.93 5.36 -14.17
N LYS A 71 -8.68 5.25 -13.71
CA LYS A 71 -7.65 4.44 -14.37
C LYS A 71 -7.72 2.99 -13.89
N PRO A 72 -7.36 2.00 -14.72
CA PRO A 72 -7.14 0.64 -14.22
C PRO A 72 -5.96 0.63 -13.23
N PHE A 73 -5.90 -0.42 -12.40
CA PHE A 73 -4.69 -0.70 -11.63
C PHE A 73 -3.50 -0.86 -12.57
N ASP A 74 -2.41 -0.16 -12.28
CA ASP A 74 -1.21 -0.19 -13.09
C ASP A 74 -0.04 -0.70 -12.25
N ARG A 75 0.36 -1.94 -12.53
CA ARG A 75 1.46 -2.59 -11.83
C ARG A 75 2.77 -1.81 -11.96
N ALA A 76 3.05 -1.21 -13.12
CA ALA A 76 4.30 -0.49 -13.32
C ALA A 76 4.36 0.78 -12.46
N ARG A 77 3.22 1.48 -12.33
CA ARG A 77 3.11 2.62 -11.41
C ARG A 77 3.24 2.19 -9.95
N PHE A 78 2.58 1.10 -9.56
CA PHE A 78 2.73 0.55 -8.21
C PHE A 78 4.19 0.24 -7.89
N THR A 79 4.88 -0.50 -8.77
CA THR A 79 6.30 -0.81 -8.59
C THR A 79 7.16 0.46 -8.51
N ALA A 80 6.91 1.47 -9.35
CA ALA A 80 7.64 2.73 -9.29
C ALA A 80 7.43 3.50 -7.98
N LEU A 81 6.24 3.39 -7.37
CA LEU A 81 5.99 3.95 -6.03
C LEU A 81 6.75 3.18 -4.94
N LEU A 82 6.85 1.85 -5.06
CA LEU A 82 7.63 1.02 -4.13
C LEU A 82 9.14 1.35 -4.19
N GLU A 83 9.67 1.55 -5.39
CA GLU A 83 11.08 1.95 -5.61
C GLU A 83 11.41 3.31 -4.98
N GLN A 84 10.44 4.20 -4.80
CA GLN A 84 10.66 5.50 -4.16
C GLN A 84 10.76 5.42 -2.63
N LEU A 85 10.39 4.28 -2.03
CA LEU A 85 10.43 4.09 -0.58
C LEU A 85 11.80 3.61 -0.06
N GLY A 86 12.62 3.00 -0.93
CA GLY A 86 13.86 2.29 -0.59
C GLY A 86 15.12 2.99 -1.09
#